data_AF-K2CHG0-F1
#
_entry.id   AF-K2CHG0-F1
#
_cell.length_a   1.000
_cell.length_b   1.000
_cell.length_c   1.000
_cell.angle_alpha   90.00
_cell.angle_beta   90.00
_cell.angle_gamma   90.00
#
_symmetry.space_group_name_H-M   'P 1'
#
loop_
_entity.id
_entity.type
_entity.pdbx_description
1 polymer ?
#
loop_
_entity_poly.entity_id
_entity_poly.type
_entity_poly.pdbx_seq_one_letter_code
_entity_poly.pdbx_strand_id
1 'polypeptide(L)' 'MNLDTPLRHIPGIGYLHGRRLAEINLLTVNDLINHFPFRYDDFSEIVPINEAQLNTKVTLKGEIWSIKNIFTR' A
#
# COMPACT_ATOMS: atom_id res chain seq x y z
N MET A 1 11.76 -15.81 17.77
CA MET A 1 12.10 -14.61 16.99
C MET A 1 12.39 -13.50 17.97
N ASN A 2 13.52 -12.80 17.80
CA ASN A 2 13.91 -11.72 18.70
C ASN A 2 13.47 -10.37 18.11
N LEU A 3 12.98 -9.44 18.93
CA LEU A 3 12.46 -8.14 18.47
C LEU A 3 13.59 -7.21 17.97
N ASP A 4 14.81 -7.45 18.46
CA ASP A 4 16.02 -6.73 18.05
C ASP A 4 16.62 -7.26 16.74
N THR A 5 15.98 -8.24 16.09
CA THR A 5 16.49 -8.79 14.83
C THR A 5 16.49 -7.69 13.77
N PRO A 6 17.62 -7.45 13.07
CA PRO A 6 17.67 -6.50 11.98
C PRO A 6 16.71 -6.87 10.84
N LEU A 7 15.99 -5.89 10.30
CA LEU A 7 15.02 -6.11 9.21
C LEU A 7 15.65 -6.74 7.96
N ARG A 8 16.96 -6.55 7.75
CA ARG A 8 17.72 -7.14 6.64
C ARG A 8 17.85 -8.66 6.70
N HIS A 9 17.64 -9.27 7.88
CA HIS A 9 17.71 -10.72 8.06
C HIS A 9 16.34 -11.39 7.89
N ILE A 10 15.28 -10.61 7.67
CA ILE A 10 13.93 -11.13 7.48
C ILE A 10 13.76 -11.60 6.04
N PRO A 11 13.33 -12.85 5.81
CA PRO A 11 13.02 -13.33 4.47
C PRO A 11 11.92 -12.46 3.84
N GLY A 12 12.19 -11.89 2.66
CA GLY A 12 11.31 -10.96 1.95
C GLY A 12 11.79 -9.50 1.94
N ILE A 13 12.67 -9.11 2.87
CA ILE A 13 13.29 -7.77 2.87
C ILE A 13 14.67 -7.88 2.19
N GLY A 14 14.68 -7.68 0.87
CA GLY A 14 15.93 -7.62 0.10
C GLY A 14 16.75 -6.36 0.40
N TYR A 15 18.00 -6.32 -0.11
CA TYR A 15 18.94 -5.21 0.13
C TYR A 15 18.35 -3.82 -0.16
N LEU A 16 17.63 -3.66 -1.28
CA LEU A 16 17.04 -2.38 -1.66
C LEU A 16 15.95 -1.94 -0.67
N HIS A 17 15.09 -2.86 -0.24
CA HIS A 17 14.03 -2.56 0.72
C HIS A 17 14.61 -2.30 2.11
N GLY A 18 15.60 -3.07 2.54
CA GLY A 18 16.33 -2.82 3.78
C GLY A 18 17.05 -1.47 3.82
N ARG A 19 17.54 -0.96 2.67
CA ARG A 19 18.12 0.39 2.58
C ARG A 19 17.05 1.46 2.72
N ARG A 20 15.93 1.33 2.00
CA ARG A 20 14.80 2.27 2.08
C ARG A 20 14.18 2.33 3.49
N LEU A 21 14.07 1.19 4.16
CA LEU A 21 13.59 1.11 5.55
C LEU A 21 14.55 1.80 6.51
N ALA A 22 15.87 1.63 6.30
CA ALA A 22 16.88 2.34 7.10
C ALA A 22 16.86 3.87 6.88
N GLU A 23 16.53 4.34 5.68
CA GLU A 23 16.38 5.79 5.39
C GLU A 23 15.23 6.43 6.19
N ILE A 24 14.21 5.65 6.58
CA ILE A 24 13.10 6.08 7.45
C ILE A 24 13.27 5.65 8.92
N ASN A 25 14.50 5.31 9.33
CA ASN A 25 14.88 4.89 10.68
C ASN A 25 14.22 3.58 11.19
N LEU A 26 13.79 2.70 10.29
CA LEU A 26 13.31 1.37 10.63
C LEU A 26 14.45 0.36 10.48
N LEU A 27 15.04 -0.08 11.59
CA LEU A 27 16.21 -0.96 11.59
C LEU A 27 15.91 -2.36 12.12
N THR A 28 15.00 -2.45 13.09
CA THR A 28 14.65 -3.69 13.79
C THR A 28 13.20 -4.10 13.55
N VAL A 29 12.89 -5.36 13.88
CA VAL A 29 11.50 -5.88 13.87
C VAL A 29 10.61 -5.02 14.78
N ASN A 30 11.13 -4.60 15.94
CA ASN A 30 10.40 -3.74 16.87
C ASN A 30 9.97 -2.41 16.22
N ASP A 31 10.87 -1.77 15.46
CA ASP A 31 10.56 -0.49 14.80
C ASP A 31 9.45 -0.66 13.77
N LEU A 32 9.47 -1.77 13.01
CA LEU A 32 8.48 -2.05 11.98
C LEU A 32 7.08 -2.32 12.57
N ILE A 33 7.00 -3.04 13.69
CA ILE A 33 5.72 -3.32 14.36
C ILE A 33 5.09 -2.04 14.90
N ASN A 34 5.91 -1.12 15.40
CA ASN A 34 5.46 0.17 15.92
C ASN A 34 5.33 1.26 14.84
N HIS A 35 5.58 0.93 13.56
CA HIS A 35 5.42 1.85 12.45
C HIS A 35 3.98 1.82 11.92
N PHE A 36 3.12 2.62 12.55
CA PHE A 36 1.73 2.73 12.15
C PHE A 36 1.57 3.52 10.84
N PRO A 37 0.68 3.10 9.94
CA PRO A 37 0.42 3.84 8.71
C PRO A 37 -0.21 5.19 9.03
N PHE A 38 0.17 6.21 8.27
CA PHE A 38 -0.35 7.58 8.42
C PHE A 38 -1.86 7.67 8.16
N ARG A 39 -2.38 6.83 7.26
CA ARG A 39 -3.81 6.78 6.93
C ARG A 39 -4.18 5.36 6.55
N TYR A 40 -5.37 4.93 6.98
CA TYR A 40 -6.03 3.73 6.49
C TYR A 40 -7.03 4.15 5.43
N ASP A 41 -6.88 3.61 4.22
CA ASP A 41 -7.90 3.73 3.18
C ASP A 41 -8.84 2.51 3.33
N ASP A 42 -10.11 2.76 3.65
CA ASP A 42 -11.14 1.72 3.79
C ASP A 42 -11.83 1.49 2.44
N PHE A 43 -11.80 0.24 1.97
CA PHE A 43 -12.42 -0.19 0.72
C PHE A 43 -13.61 -1.14 0.94
N SER A 44 -14.08 -1.25 2.19
CA SER A 44 -15.17 -2.17 2.57
C SER A 44 -16.52 -1.69 2.03
N GLU A 45 -16.71 -0.38 1.92
CA GLU A 45 -17.93 0.21 1.40
C GLU A 45 -17.89 0.30 -0.13
N ILE A 46 -18.69 -0.56 -0.77
CA ILE A 46 -18.89 -0.53 -2.23
C ILE A 46 -20.11 0.33 -2.52
N VAL A 47 -19.90 1.45 -3.19
CA VAL A 47 -20.95 2.40 -3.57
C VAL A 47 -21.41 2.09 -4.99
N PRO A 48 -22.73 2.12 -5.29
CA PRO A 48 -23.19 1.99 -6.66
C PRO A 48 -22.85 3.26 -7.46
N ILE A 49 -22.55 3.10 -8.76
CA ILE A 49 -22.01 4.19 -9.60
C ILE A 49 -22.93 5.42 -9.70
N ASN A 50 -24.25 5.23 -9.56
CA ASN A 50 -25.25 6.29 -9.57
C ASN A 50 -25.23 7.17 -8.31
N GLU A 51 -24.66 6.68 -7.21
CA GLU A 51 -24.58 7.38 -5.91
C GLU A 51 -23.18 7.94 -5.64
N ALA A 52 -22.23 7.72 -6.56
CA ALA A 52 -20.88 8.24 -6.45
C ALA A 52 -20.86 9.77 -6.44
N GLN A 53 -20.38 10.37 -5.35
CA GLN A 53 -20.28 11.82 -5.22
C GLN A 53 -19.01 12.37 -5.87
N LEU A 54 -19.13 13.52 -6.54
CA LEU A 54 -18.00 14.21 -7.13
C LEU A 54 -16.99 14.61 -6.04
N ASN A 55 -15.69 14.47 -6.33
CA ASN A 55 -14.58 14.76 -5.40
C ASN A 55 -14.48 13.85 -4.16
N THR A 56 -15.14 12.70 -4.16
CA THR A 56 -14.99 11.69 -3.10
C THR A 56 -14.25 10.45 -3.61
N LYS A 57 -13.48 9.81 -2.73
CA LYS A 57 -12.90 8.48 -3.02
C LYS A 57 -13.98 7.44 -2.73
N VAL A 58 -14.40 6.72 -3.76
CA VAL A 58 -15.40 5.65 -3.66
C VAL A 58 -14.85 4.34 -4.20
N THR A 59 -15.27 3.23 -3.62
CA THR A 59 -14.99 1.88 -4.15
C THR A 59 -16.16 1.46 -5.03
N LEU A 60 -15.87 1.16 -6.30
CA LEU A 60 -16.88 0.73 -7.28
C LEU A 60 -16.62 -0.71 -7.70
N LYS A 61 -17.70 -1.47 -7.91
CA LYS A 61 -17.64 -2.82 -8.47
C LYS A 61 -18.31 -2.83 -9.84
N GLY A 62 -17.61 -3.33 -10.86
CA GLY A 62 -18.12 -3.41 -12.22
C GLY A 62 -17.29 -4.35 -13.09
N GLU A 63 -17.76 -4.57 -14.30
CA GLU A 63 -17.09 -5.39 -15.30
C GLU A 63 -16.54 -4.51 -16.42
N ILE A 64 -15.34 -4.82 -16.90
CA ILE A 64 -14.70 -4.07 -17.98
C ILE A 64 -15.03 -4.75 -19.31
N TRP A 65 -15.81 -4.08 -20.15
CA TRP A 65 -16.27 -4.64 -21.44
C TRP A 65 -15.33 -4.33 -22.61
N SER A 66 -14.57 -3.24 -22.52
CA SER A 66 -13.64 -2.85 -23.58
C SER A 66 -12.50 -1.99 -23.03
N ILE A 67 -11.29 -2.25 -23.50
CA ILE A 67 -10.10 -1.44 -23.23
C ILE A 67 -9.54 -1.01 -24.58
N LYS A 68 -9.39 0.29 -24.80
CA LYS A 68 -8.77 0.86 -26.01
C LYS A 68 -7.53 1.64 -25.61
N ASN A 69 -6.41 1.36 -26.27
CA ASN A 69 -5.20 2.16 -26.16
C ASN A 69 -5.21 3.25 -27.22
N ILE A 70 -5.07 4.50 -26.80
CA ILE A 70 -4.90 5.65 -27.70
C ILE A 70 -3.43 6.05 -27.61
N PHE A 71 -2.67 5.80 -28.68
CA PHE A 71 -1.28 6.26 -28.78
C PHE A 71 -1.29 7.69 -29.33
N THR A 72 -0.92 8.66 -28.50
CA THR A 72 -0.56 10.01 -28.95
C THR A 72 0.85 10.00 -29.53
N ARG A 73 1.01 10.54 -30.75
CA ARG A 73 2.28 10.66 -31.49
C ARG A 73 3.10 11.86 -31.02
#